data_AF-A0A8H7HNJ0-F1
#
_entry.id   AF-A0A8H7HNJ0-F1
#
_cell.length_a   1.000
_cell.length_b   1.000
_cell.length_c   1.000
_cell.angle_alpha   90.00
_cell.angle_beta   90.00
_cell.angle_gamma   90.00
#
_symmetry.space_group_name_H-M   'P 1'
#
loop_
_entity.id
_entity.type
_entity.pdbx_description
1 polymer ?
#
loop_
_entity_poly.entity_id
_entity_poly.type
_entity_poly.pdbx_seq_one_letter_code
_entity_poly.pdbx_strand_id
1 'polypeptide(L)'
;MHVLLLGASRNIGYFVAQRLLAKGHTCILLLRKPDAMESDPSMKGYIQSGLAKLVRGDALVREDVQKAVNTANADGKLELIFFGIGGDPSLSLTKGFIITPADVTTRSMNVLLSTIKDSNIRPRLVTVTSNGLDERSHSLLPWPLKAFYSGLLKVPHEDKIGQENTINQATNIEGWFDPKNVVIVRPALLTSGACLADKDSDAYRVGDELTGAWTVSRADVGHFVVEKVLEDWNRWAGKPWVVAY
;
A
#
# COMPACT_ATOMS: atom_id res chain seq x y z
N MET A 1 14.29 11.45 0.18
CA MET A 1 12.89 11.85 -0.04
C MET A 1 12.16 11.95 1.28
N HIS A 2 11.10 12.75 1.33
CA HIS A 2 10.10 12.69 2.41
C HIS A 2 8.94 11.80 1.99
N VAL A 3 8.65 10.79 2.81
CA VAL A 3 7.66 9.76 2.52
C VAL A 3 6.62 9.69 3.62
N LEU A 4 5.34 9.84 3.28
CA LEU A 4 4.23 9.56 4.18
C LEU A 4 3.75 8.12 4.00
N LEU A 5 3.76 7.35 5.08
CA LEU A 5 3.41 5.93 5.11
C LEU A 5 2.11 5.73 5.88
N LEU A 6 1.08 5.25 5.19
CA LEU A 6 -0.18 4.81 5.79
C LEU A 6 -0.23 3.27 5.74
N GLY A 7 -0.49 2.63 6.88
CA GLY A 7 -0.50 1.16 6.96
C GLY A 7 0.89 0.53 7.10
N ALA A 8 1.86 1.23 7.68
CA ALA A 8 3.24 0.76 7.87
C ALA A 8 3.54 0.17 9.25
N SER A 9 2.53 -0.12 10.06
CA SER A 9 2.73 -0.72 11.39
C SER A 9 3.15 -2.19 11.36
N ARG A 10 2.98 -2.87 10.22
CA ARG A 10 3.29 -4.30 10.03
C ARG A 10 3.29 -4.66 8.54
N ASN A 11 3.68 -5.89 8.23
CA ASN A 11 3.54 -6.50 6.91
C ASN A 11 4.22 -5.66 5.81
N ILE A 12 3.61 -5.51 4.64
CA ILE A 12 4.20 -4.86 3.46
C ILE A 12 4.66 -3.45 3.80
N GLY A 13 3.80 -2.63 4.43
CA GLY A 13 4.14 -1.25 4.74
C GLY A 13 5.31 -1.12 5.73
N TYR A 14 5.46 -2.07 6.65
CA TYR A 14 6.61 -2.14 7.53
C TYR A 14 7.90 -2.45 6.77
N PHE A 15 7.89 -3.44 5.87
CA PHE A 15 9.06 -3.75 5.03
C PHE A 15 9.42 -2.59 4.09
N VAL A 16 8.42 -1.88 3.55
CA VAL A 16 8.63 -0.65 2.76
C VAL A 16 9.29 0.42 3.63
N ALA A 17 8.78 0.68 4.84
CA ALA A 17 9.35 1.66 5.75
C ALA A 17 10.82 1.35 6.09
N GLN A 18 11.13 0.10 6.44
CA GLN A 18 12.50 -0.31 6.75
C GLN A 18 13.46 -0.10 5.58
N ARG A 19 13.07 -0.47 4.35
CA ARG A 19 13.90 -0.29 3.15
C ARG A 19 14.11 1.18 2.81
N LEU A 20 13.06 2.00 2.87
CA LEU A 20 13.18 3.45 2.66
C LEU A 20 14.11 4.11 3.69
N LEU A 21 13.97 3.73 4.97
CA LEU A 21 14.81 4.22 6.06
C LEU A 21 16.27 3.80 5.88
N ALA A 22 16.52 2.56 5.47
CA ALA A 22 17.86 2.06 5.18
C ALA A 22 18.53 2.81 4.02
N LYS A 23 17.74 3.34 3.07
CA LYS A 23 18.20 4.24 1.99
C LYS A 23 18.34 5.71 2.43
N GLY A 24 18.21 6.01 3.71
CA GLY A 24 18.37 7.36 4.27
C GLY A 24 17.21 8.32 3.97
N HIS A 25 16.02 7.80 3.65
CA HIS A 25 14.84 8.63 3.47
C HIS A 25 14.20 9.03 4.81
N THR A 26 13.52 10.17 4.82
CA THR A 26 12.70 10.61 5.95
C THR A 26 11.31 10.01 5.82
N CYS A 27 10.92 9.15 6.74
CA CYS A 27 9.66 8.43 6.75
C CYS A 27 8.75 8.93 7.87
N ILE A 28 7.56 9.40 7.50
CA ILE A 28 6.51 9.84 8.40
C ILE A 28 5.46 8.73 8.44
N LEU A 29 5.28 8.09 9.59
CA LEU A 29 4.37 6.96 9.75
C LEU A 29 3.10 7.43 10.46
N LEU A 30 1.96 7.38 9.77
CA LEU A 30 0.64 7.58 10.39
C LEU A 30 0.18 6.27 11.04
N LEU A 31 0.08 6.26 12.36
CA LEU A 31 -0.13 5.06 13.17
C LEU A 31 -1.23 5.27 14.20
N ARG A 32 -2.20 4.34 14.26
CA ARG A 32 -3.20 4.34 15.34
C ARG A 32 -2.58 4.10 16.72
N LYS A 33 -1.56 3.23 16.76
CA LYS A 33 -0.81 2.83 17.97
C LYS A 33 0.69 2.88 17.66
N PRO A 34 1.36 4.05 17.83
CA PRO A 34 2.79 4.20 17.58
C PRO A 34 3.67 3.38 18.53
N ASP A 35 3.17 2.98 19.71
CA ASP A 35 3.90 2.25 20.74
C ASP A 35 4.59 0.97 20.20
N ALA A 36 3.97 0.32 19.20
CA ALA A 36 4.53 -0.86 18.54
C ALA A 36 5.80 -0.55 17.73
N MET A 37 5.89 0.64 17.10
CA MET A 37 7.09 1.09 16.40
C MET A 37 8.14 1.66 17.36
N GLU A 38 7.71 2.32 18.44
CA GLU A 38 8.61 2.82 19.48
C GLU A 38 9.37 1.69 20.19
N SER A 39 8.67 0.57 20.39
CA SER A 39 9.24 -0.63 21.02
C SER A 39 10.02 -1.52 20.06
N ASP A 40 10.05 -1.22 18.76
CA ASP A 40 10.72 -2.02 17.75
C ASP A 40 12.23 -1.71 17.72
N PRO A 41 13.12 -2.67 18.06
CA PRO A 41 14.56 -2.45 18.06
C PRO A 41 15.12 -2.04 16.69
N SER A 42 14.51 -2.49 15.59
CA SER A 42 14.94 -2.15 14.23
C SER A 42 14.59 -0.72 13.82
N MET A 43 13.62 -0.10 14.50
CA MET A 43 13.18 1.28 14.26
C MET A 43 13.87 2.29 15.17
N LYS A 44 14.37 1.85 16.33
CA LYS A 44 14.94 2.70 17.38
C LYS A 44 15.97 3.70 16.87
N GLY A 45 16.93 3.24 16.06
CA GLY A 45 17.98 4.11 15.50
C GLY A 45 17.41 5.22 14.59
N TYR A 46 16.46 4.87 13.74
CA TYR A 46 15.82 5.81 12.82
C TYR A 46 14.91 6.82 13.54
N ILE A 47 14.23 6.40 14.61
CA ILE A 47 13.42 7.30 15.45
C ILE A 47 14.34 8.30 16.16
N GLN A 48 15.43 7.83 16.76
CA GLN A 48 16.40 8.68 17.46
C GLN A 48 17.09 9.67 16.52
N SER A 49 17.38 9.28 15.28
CA SER A 49 17.99 10.15 14.28
C SER A 49 16.99 11.12 13.61
N GLY A 50 15.70 11.00 13.88
CA GLY A 50 14.64 11.79 13.24
C GLY A 50 14.29 11.37 11.81
N LEU A 51 14.89 10.29 11.29
CA LEU A 51 14.55 9.72 9.97
C LEU A 51 13.17 9.06 10.00
N ALA A 52 12.77 8.45 11.11
CA ALA A 52 11.42 7.93 11.33
C ALA A 52 10.64 8.86 12.27
N LYS A 53 9.59 9.49 11.77
CA LYS A 53 8.68 10.35 12.54
C LYS A 53 7.35 9.65 12.72
N LEU A 54 6.93 9.45 13.96
CA LEU A 54 5.69 8.76 14.27
C LEU A 54 4.58 9.79 14.51
N VAL A 55 3.49 9.68 13.76
CA VAL A 55 2.30 10.52 13.93
C VAL A 55 1.17 9.63 14.41
N ARG A 56 0.74 9.83 15.66
CA ARG A 56 -0.46 9.15 16.18
C ARG A 56 -1.71 9.70 15.49
N GLY A 57 -2.52 8.82 14.92
CA GLY A 57 -3.80 9.16 14.29
C GLY A 57 -4.44 8.01 13.52
N ASP A 58 -5.65 8.24 13.00
CA ASP A 58 -6.42 7.31 12.18
C ASP A 58 -6.58 7.84 10.74
N ALA A 59 -6.34 6.98 9.75
CA ALA A 59 -6.48 7.33 8.34
C ALA A 59 -7.95 7.52 7.90
N LEU A 60 -8.91 7.19 8.75
CA LEU A 60 -10.33 7.52 8.56
C LEU A 60 -10.68 8.94 9.04
N VAL A 61 -9.76 9.64 9.72
CA VAL A 61 -9.98 10.97 10.28
C VAL A 61 -9.18 11.99 9.48
N ARG A 62 -9.87 12.97 8.87
CA ARG A 62 -9.27 13.96 7.98
C ARG A 62 -8.18 14.77 8.67
N GLU A 63 -8.41 15.17 9.91
CA GLU A 63 -7.54 16.01 10.71
C GLU A 63 -6.21 15.28 11.02
N ASP A 64 -6.28 13.97 11.27
CA ASP A 64 -5.11 13.13 11.52
C ASP A 64 -4.27 12.96 10.24
N VAL A 65 -4.92 12.75 9.10
CA VAL A 65 -4.25 12.69 7.80
C VAL A 65 -3.62 14.04 7.44
N GLN A 66 -4.33 15.15 7.66
CA GLN A 66 -3.79 16.50 7.44
C GLN A 66 -2.59 16.77 8.34
N LYS A 67 -2.64 16.38 9.62
CA LYS A 67 -1.50 16.49 10.54
C LYS A 67 -0.29 15.72 10.04
N ALA A 68 -0.48 14.50 9.52
CA ALA A 68 0.60 13.70 8.96
C ALA A 68 1.18 14.33 7.67
N VAL A 69 0.33 14.86 6.79
CA VAL A 69 0.76 15.62 5.59
C VAL A 69 1.55 16.86 5.97
N ASN A 70 1.10 17.62 6.96
CA ASN A 70 1.79 18.81 7.45
C ASN A 70 3.15 18.45 8.06
N THR A 71 3.21 17.38 8.85
CA THR A 71 4.46 16.86 9.43
C THR A 71 5.44 16.44 8.35
N ALA A 72 4.96 15.80 7.29
CA ALA A 72 5.80 15.39 6.17
C ALA A 72 6.35 16.59 5.37
N ASN A 73 5.57 17.66 5.27
CA ASN A 73 5.95 18.90 4.59
C ASN A 73 6.80 19.88 5.44
N ALA A 74 6.88 19.69 6.76
CA ALA A 74 7.51 20.65 7.66
C ALA A 74 9.02 20.81 7.42
N ASP A 75 9.71 19.68 7.21
CA ASP A 75 11.18 19.65 7.10
C ASP A 75 11.67 19.40 5.66
N GLY A 76 10.75 19.40 4.68
CA GLY A 76 11.03 19.07 3.29
C GLY A 76 9.73 18.82 2.52
N LYS A 77 9.79 18.79 1.19
CA LYS A 77 8.60 18.56 0.36
C LYS A 77 8.16 17.10 0.45
N LEU A 78 6.88 16.82 0.74
CA LEU A 78 6.31 15.48 0.63
C LEU A 78 6.35 15.03 -0.85
N GLU A 79 7.18 14.04 -1.13
CA GLU A 79 7.44 13.55 -2.50
C GLU A 79 6.72 12.24 -2.81
N LEU A 80 6.50 11.41 -1.79
CA LEU A 80 5.91 10.07 -1.93
C LEU A 80 4.92 9.79 -0.80
N ILE A 81 3.79 9.21 -1.16
CA ILE A 81 2.85 8.59 -0.25
C ILE A 81 2.81 7.10 -0.56
N PHE A 82 3.03 6.29 0.46
CA PHE A 82 2.77 4.85 0.41
C PHE A 82 1.48 4.55 1.16
N PHE A 83 0.53 3.93 0.48
CA PHE A 83 -0.76 3.52 1.03
C PHE A 83 -0.85 1.99 1.05
N GLY A 84 -0.55 1.40 2.21
CA GLY A 84 -0.63 -0.03 2.48
C GLY A 84 -1.72 -0.39 3.50
N ILE A 85 -2.76 0.43 3.63
CA ILE A 85 -3.86 0.13 4.57
C ILE A 85 -4.59 -1.14 4.12
N GLY A 86 -4.86 -1.99 5.12
CA GLY A 86 -5.74 -3.14 5.04
C GLY A 86 -6.42 -3.36 6.38
N GLY A 87 -7.44 -4.22 6.39
CA GLY A 87 -8.14 -4.61 7.61
C GLY A 87 -7.49 -5.82 8.29
N ASP A 88 -7.84 -6.02 9.57
CA ASP A 88 -7.66 -7.30 10.25
C ASP A 88 -8.85 -8.20 9.92
N PRO A 89 -8.67 -9.24 9.09
CA PRO A 89 -9.78 -10.08 8.69
C PRO A 89 -10.25 -10.95 9.86
N SER A 90 -11.56 -11.05 10.02
CA SER A 90 -12.21 -12.06 10.88
C SER A 90 -13.11 -12.95 10.02
N LEU A 91 -13.32 -14.19 10.43
CA LEU A 91 -14.12 -15.15 9.65
C LEU A 91 -15.60 -15.05 10.03
N SER A 92 -16.45 -14.87 9.02
CA SER A 92 -17.90 -14.97 9.10
C SER A 92 -18.37 -16.24 8.39
N LEU A 93 -19.24 -17.01 9.04
CA LEU A 93 -19.76 -18.27 8.48
C LEU A 93 -20.48 -18.09 7.13
N THR A 94 -21.11 -16.94 6.89
CA THR A 94 -21.90 -16.68 5.68
C THR A 94 -21.23 -15.70 4.71
N LYS A 95 -20.27 -14.90 5.18
CA LYS A 95 -19.62 -13.84 4.38
C LYS A 95 -18.14 -14.09 4.09
N GLY A 96 -17.57 -15.18 4.58
CA GLY A 96 -16.14 -15.44 4.49
C GLY A 96 -15.33 -14.48 5.34
N PHE A 97 -14.16 -14.04 4.87
CA PHE A 97 -13.37 -13.04 5.57
C PHE A 97 -14.01 -11.67 5.47
N ILE A 98 -14.23 -11.03 6.63
CA ILE A 98 -14.75 -9.67 6.74
C ILE A 98 -13.70 -8.78 7.41
N ILE A 99 -13.73 -7.49 7.08
CA ILE A 99 -12.92 -6.46 7.71
C ILE A 99 -13.85 -5.43 8.35
N THR A 100 -13.40 -4.79 9.44
CA THR A 100 -14.16 -3.73 10.11
C THR A 100 -13.32 -2.45 10.21
N PRO A 101 -13.79 -1.33 9.64
CA PRO A 101 -14.97 -1.25 8.78
C PRO A 101 -14.80 -2.00 7.44
N ALA A 102 -15.92 -2.34 6.80
CA ALA A 102 -15.94 -3.14 5.56
C ALA A 102 -15.30 -2.42 4.36
N ASP A 103 -15.28 -1.09 4.39
CA ASP A 103 -14.83 -0.17 3.35
C ASP A 103 -13.61 0.68 3.82
N VAL A 104 -12.79 0.13 4.72
CA VAL A 104 -11.70 0.86 5.38
C VAL A 104 -10.70 1.44 4.39
N THR A 105 -10.38 0.71 3.33
CA THR A 105 -9.37 1.14 2.36
C THR A 105 -9.92 2.16 1.37
N THR A 106 -11.19 2.00 0.95
CA THR A 106 -11.92 2.99 0.16
C THR A 106 -12.02 4.31 0.89
N ARG A 107 -12.52 4.28 2.14
CA ARG A 107 -12.72 5.51 2.93
C ARG A 107 -11.41 6.21 3.25
N SER A 108 -10.38 5.47 3.70
CA SER A 108 -9.09 6.08 3.98
C SER A 108 -8.40 6.64 2.72
N MET A 109 -8.58 6.02 1.55
CA MET A 109 -8.08 6.57 0.28
C MET A 109 -8.80 7.87 -0.08
N ASN A 110 -10.12 7.94 0.12
CA ASN A 110 -10.89 9.16 -0.12
C ASN A 110 -10.45 10.31 0.81
N VAL A 111 -10.30 10.03 2.11
CA VAL A 111 -9.76 11.00 3.07
C VAL A 111 -8.39 11.49 2.63
N LEU A 112 -7.47 10.58 2.28
CA LEU A 112 -6.14 10.94 1.81
C LEU A 112 -6.17 11.84 0.56
N LEU A 113 -6.88 11.42 -0.49
CA LEU A 113 -6.91 12.14 -1.76
C LEU A 113 -7.55 13.52 -1.60
N SER A 114 -8.63 13.63 -0.82
CA SER A 114 -9.26 14.92 -0.53
C SER A 114 -8.37 15.82 0.34
N THR A 115 -7.58 15.30 1.27
CA THR A 115 -6.61 16.08 2.05
C THR A 115 -5.49 16.65 1.17
N ILE A 116 -4.91 15.84 0.28
CA ILE A 116 -3.82 16.31 -0.59
C ILE A 116 -4.30 17.24 -1.71
N LYS A 117 -5.56 17.08 -2.17
CA LYS A 117 -6.21 17.98 -3.12
C LYS A 117 -6.28 19.40 -2.54
N ASP A 118 -6.79 19.53 -1.31
CA ASP A 118 -6.94 20.80 -0.60
C ASP A 118 -5.60 21.43 -0.19
N SER A 119 -4.61 20.59 0.16
CA SER A 119 -3.25 21.05 0.47
C SER A 119 -2.47 21.50 -0.77
N ASN A 120 -3.06 21.38 -1.98
CA ASN A 120 -2.47 21.71 -3.27
C ASN A 120 -1.08 21.08 -3.52
N ILE A 121 -0.84 19.89 -2.96
CA ILE A 121 0.38 19.11 -3.21
C ILE A 121 0.08 17.99 -4.20
N ARG A 122 1.10 17.51 -4.92
CA ARG A 122 0.99 16.41 -5.90
C ARG A 122 2.13 15.39 -5.69
N PRO A 123 2.18 14.70 -4.53
CA PRO A 123 3.17 13.67 -4.31
C PRO A 123 2.88 12.44 -5.20
N ARG A 124 3.91 11.64 -5.44
CA ARG A 124 3.74 10.30 -6.00
C ARG A 124 2.96 9.42 -5.02
N LEU A 125 2.15 8.49 -5.52
CA LEU A 125 1.34 7.57 -4.75
C LEU A 125 1.65 6.14 -5.18
N VAL A 126 2.18 5.34 -4.25
CA VAL A 126 2.22 3.88 -4.38
C VAL A 126 1.15 3.30 -3.47
N THR A 127 0.27 2.46 -4.02
CA THR A 127 -0.81 1.87 -3.25
C THR A 127 -0.87 0.35 -3.42
N VAL A 128 -1.22 -0.36 -2.36
CA VAL A 128 -1.37 -1.83 -2.39
C VAL A 128 -2.86 -2.21 -2.38
N THR A 129 -3.29 -2.97 -3.38
CA THR A 129 -4.65 -3.49 -3.51
C THR A 129 -4.64 -5.03 -3.46
N SER A 130 -5.09 -5.71 -4.52
CA SER A 130 -5.11 -7.16 -4.62
C SER A 130 -5.17 -7.60 -6.08
N ASN A 131 -4.67 -8.78 -6.40
CA ASN A 131 -4.92 -9.41 -7.70
C ASN A 131 -6.34 -10.01 -7.75
N GLY A 132 -6.91 -10.17 -8.95
CA GLY A 132 -8.20 -10.83 -9.16
C GLY A 132 -9.41 -10.01 -8.73
N LEU A 133 -9.33 -8.68 -8.84
CA LEU A 133 -10.41 -7.74 -8.49
C LEU A 133 -11.42 -7.54 -9.62
N ASP A 134 -11.01 -7.73 -10.87
CA ASP A 134 -11.87 -7.60 -12.06
C ASP A 134 -12.04 -8.97 -12.74
N GLU A 135 -13.05 -9.10 -13.62
CA GLU A 135 -13.39 -10.36 -14.28
C GLU A 135 -12.19 -10.95 -15.03
N ARG A 136 -11.40 -10.09 -15.70
CA ARG A 136 -10.24 -10.49 -16.46
C ARG A 136 -9.14 -11.04 -15.56
N SER A 137 -8.68 -10.29 -14.57
CA SER A 137 -7.65 -10.73 -13.63
C SER A 137 -8.10 -11.94 -12.81
N HIS A 138 -9.38 -12.05 -12.44
CA HIS A 138 -9.94 -13.22 -11.75
C HIS A 138 -9.91 -14.45 -12.66
N SER A 139 -10.20 -14.31 -13.95
CA SER A 139 -10.14 -15.40 -14.93
C SER A 139 -8.74 -16.00 -15.11
N LEU A 140 -7.68 -15.25 -14.80
CA LEU A 140 -6.28 -15.67 -14.92
C LEU A 140 -5.76 -16.38 -13.65
N LEU A 141 -6.54 -16.37 -12.56
CA LEU A 141 -6.18 -17.07 -11.34
C LEU A 141 -6.19 -18.59 -11.53
N PRO A 142 -5.35 -19.31 -10.79
CA PRO A 142 -5.51 -20.75 -10.63
C PRO A 142 -6.90 -21.13 -10.14
N TRP A 143 -7.46 -22.24 -10.65
CA TRP A 143 -8.84 -22.64 -10.35
C TRP A 143 -9.19 -22.72 -8.85
N PRO A 144 -8.33 -23.29 -7.97
CA PRO A 144 -8.61 -23.28 -6.52
C PRO A 144 -8.67 -21.87 -5.94
N LEU A 145 -7.83 -20.95 -6.44
CA LEU A 145 -7.84 -19.56 -5.99
C LEU A 145 -9.07 -18.81 -6.47
N LYS A 146 -9.62 -19.11 -7.65
CA LYS A 146 -10.90 -18.54 -8.10
C LYS A 146 -12.01 -18.80 -7.09
N ALA A 147 -12.16 -20.06 -6.67
CA ALA A 147 -13.17 -20.47 -5.70
C ALA A 147 -12.94 -19.78 -4.33
N PHE A 148 -11.68 -19.74 -3.87
CA PHE A 148 -11.32 -19.04 -2.64
C PHE A 148 -11.64 -17.54 -2.71
N TYR A 149 -11.29 -16.88 -3.81
CA TYR A 149 -11.45 -15.43 -3.98
C TYR A 149 -12.93 -15.05 -4.09
N SER A 150 -13.72 -15.82 -4.85
CA SER A 150 -15.16 -15.58 -5.02
C SER A 150 -15.97 -15.89 -3.76
N GLY A 151 -15.56 -16.88 -2.96
CA GLY A 151 -16.29 -17.31 -1.77
C GLY A 151 -15.87 -16.56 -0.49
N LEU A 152 -14.56 -16.46 -0.24
CA LEU A 152 -14.04 -16.04 1.06
C LEU A 152 -13.47 -14.62 1.09
N LEU A 153 -13.17 -14.01 -0.04
CA LEU A 153 -12.55 -12.67 -0.09
C LEU A 153 -13.45 -11.58 -0.67
N LYS A 154 -14.74 -11.86 -0.86
CA LYS A 154 -15.67 -10.92 -1.48
C LYS A 154 -15.67 -9.54 -0.82
N VAL A 155 -15.89 -9.47 0.50
CA VAL A 155 -15.94 -8.19 1.24
C VAL A 155 -14.63 -7.40 1.14
N PRO A 156 -13.44 -7.94 1.46
CA PRO A 156 -12.21 -7.20 1.32
C PRO A 156 -11.88 -6.85 -0.14
N HIS A 157 -12.31 -7.65 -1.13
CA HIS A 157 -12.11 -7.33 -2.54
C HIS A 157 -13.02 -6.19 -3.00
N GLU A 158 -14.28 -6.15 -2.56
CA GLU A 158 -15.18 -5.02 -2.82
C GLU A 158 -14.59 -3.70 -2.31
N ASP A 159 -13.95 -3.73 -1.13
CA ASP A 159 -13.25 -2.55 -0.60
C ASP A 159 -12.01 -2.17 -1.43
N LYS A 160 -11.21 -3.15 -1.87
CA LYS A 160 -10.07 -2.88 -2.76
C LYS A 160 -10.48 -2.34 -4.12
N ILE A 161 -11.63 -2.79 -4.65
CA ILE A 161 -12.25 -2.20 -5.86
C ILE A 161 -12.64 -0.75 -5.59
N GLY A 162 -13.28 -0.45 -4.46
CA GLY A 162 -13.62 0.92 -4.06
C GLY A 162 -12.38 1.82 -3.91
N GLN A 163 -11.28 1.29 -3.37
CA GLN A 163 -9.99 1.98 -3.29
C GLN A 163 -9.46 2.35 -4.69
N GLU A 164 -9.44 1.41 -5.64
CA GLU A 164 -9.00 1.70 -7.02
C GLU A 164 -9.95 2.64 -7.75
N ASN A 165 -11.26 2.51 -7.55
CA ASN A 165 -12.25 3.43 -8.12
C ASN A 165 -12.07 4.86 -7.61
N THR A 166 -11.72 5.05 -6.34
CA THR A 166 -11.44 6.37 -5.77
C THR A 166 -10.23 7.03 -6.44
N ILE A 167 -9.20 6.23 -6.75
CA ILE A 167 -8.02 6.70 -7.50
C ILE A 167 -8.40 7.03 -8.95
N ASN A 168 -9.17 6.17 -9.61
CA ASN A 168 -9.65 6.40 -10.97
C ASN A 168 -10.49 7.68 -11.06
N GLN A 169 -11.33 7.94 -10.05
CA GLN A 169 -12.10 9.17 -9.93
C GLN A 169 -11.19 10.39 -9.89
N ALA A 170 -10.14 10.39 -9.06
CA ALA A 170 -9.20 11.52 -8.95
C ALA A 170 -8.34 11.72 -10.21
N THR A 171 -8.01 10.64 -10.92
CA THR A 171 -7.05 10.64 -12.04
C THR A 171 -7.68 10.80 -13.41
N ASN A 172 -8.68 9.99 -13.74
CA ASN A 172 -9.24 9.92 -15.09
C ASN A 172 -10.59 10.63 -15.22
N ILE A 173 -11.39 10.68 -14.15
CA ILE A 173 -12.73 11.31 -14.19
C ILE A 173 -12.66 12.79 -13.84
N GLU A 174 -12.09 13.15 -12.69
CA GLU A 174 -11.92 14.54 -12.26
C GLU A 174 -10.64 15.18 -12.82
N GLY A 175 -9.62 14.37 -13.15
CA GLY A 175 -8.39 14.84 -13.81
C GLY A 175 -7.48 15.74 -12.96
N TRP A 176 -7.72 15.89 -11.66
CA TRP A 176 -6.90 16.80 -10.82
C TRP A 176 -5.59 16.15 -10.34
N PHE A 177 -5.52 14.81 -10.36
CA PHE A 177 -4.34 14.04 -9.97
C PHE A 177 -3.76 13.31 -11.18
N ASP A 178 -2.50 13.56 -11.53
CA ASP A 178 -1.89 12.93 -12.71
C ASP A 178 -1.81 11.40 -12.54
N PRO A 179 -2.34 10.58 -13.47
CA PRO A 179 -2.17 9.13 -13.42
C PRO A 179 -0.69 8.70 -13.39
N LYS A 180 0.24 9.47 -13.97
CA LYS A 180 1.70 9.23 -13.89
C LYS A 180 2.28 9.46 -12.50
N ASN A 181 1.50 9.99 -11.56
CA ASN A 181 1.85 10.03 -10.14
C ASN A 181 1.37 8.80 -9.38
N VAL A 182 0.78 7.79 -10.03
CA VAL A 182 0.23 6.62 -9.34
C VAL A 182 0.85 5.32 -9.81
N VAL A 183 1.15 4.44 -8.85
CA VAL A 183 1.43 3.01 -9.07
C VAL A 183 0.50 2.19 -8.17
N ILE A 184 -0.26 1.28 -8.77
CA ILE A 184 -1.13 0.34 -8.05
C ILE A 184 -0.44 -1.03 -8.05
N VAL A 185 -0.20 -1.59 -6.87
CA VAL A 185 0.42 -2.91 -6.68
C VAL A 185 -0.66 -3.91 -6.30
N ARG A 186 -0.88 -4.91 -7.15
CA ARG A 186 -1.87 -5.98 -7.02
C ARG A 186 -1.18 -7.31 -6.66
N PRO A 187 -0.77 -7.54 -5.42
CA PRO A 187 -0.09 -8.77 -5.05
C PRO A 187 -1.01 -10.00 -5.23
N ALA A 188 -0.40 -11.15 -5.55
CA ALA A 188 -1.05 -12.45 -5.40
C ALA A 188 -1.29 -12.80 -3.92
N LEU A 189 -1.76 -14.01 -3.62
CA LEU A 189 -2.09 -14.40 -2.26
C LEU A 189 -0.89 -14.23 -1.31
N LEU A 190 -1.08 -13.36 -0.31
CA LEU A 190 0.02 -12.91 0.54
C LEU A 190 0.46 -13.98 1.54
N THR A 191 1.75 -14.29 1.50
CA THR A 191 2.43 -15.18 2.45
C THR A 191 3.38 -14.40 3.36
N SER A 192 3.84 -15.05 4.43
CA SER A 192 4.87 -14.53 5.32
C SER A 192 6.15 -15.34 5.11
N GLY A 193 7.30 -14.70 5.29
CA GLY A 193 8.60 -15.33 5.08
C GLY A 193 9.68 -14.30 4.84
N ALA A 194 10.91 -14.78 4.65
CA ALA A 194 12.01 -13.95 4.21
C ALA A 194 11.74 -13.37 2.82
N CYS A 195 12.35 -12.23 2.52
CA CYS A 195 12.38 -11.68 1.17
C CYS A 195 13.28 -12.57 0.31
N LEU A 196 12.71 -13.28 -0.66
CA LEU A 196 13.52 -14.08 -1.59
C LEU A 196 14.36 -13.17 -2.49
N ALA A 197 13.83 -11.99 -2.80
CA ALA A 197 14.48 -11.02 -3.68
C ALA A 197 15.77 -10.40 -3.13
N ASP A 198 16.02 -10.49 -1.82
CA ASP A 198 17.31 -10.11 -1.24
C ASP A 198 18.45 -11.06 -1.65
N LYS A 199 18.13 -12.27 -2.13
CA LYS A 199 19.11 -13.25 -2.64
C LYS A 199 19.10 -13.36 -4.16
N ASP A 200 17.94 -13.14 -4.77
CA ASP A 200 17.74 -13.24 -6.21
C ASP A 200 16.74 -12.17 -6.66
N SER A 201 17.21 -11.11 -7.32
CA SER A 201 16.37 -9.99 -7.74
C SER A 201 15.21 -10.38 -8.67
N ASP A 202 15.25 -11.58 -9.26
CA ASP A 202 14.22 -12.14 -10.13
C ASP A 202 13.33 -13.19 -9.45
N ALA A 203 13.38 -13.27 -8.11
CA ALA A 203 12.60 -14.22 -7.31
C ALA A 203 11.06 -14.09 -7.46
N TYR A 204 10.55 -13.01 -8.06
CA TYR A 204 9.14 -12.83 -8.38
C TYR A 204 8.94 -12.25 -9.77
N ARG A 205 7.81 -12.58 -10.38
CA ARG A 205 7.30 -12.06 -11.65
C ARG A 205 6.45 -10.81 -11.42
N VAL A 206 6.49 -9.90 -12.39
CA VAL A 206 5.65 -8.70 -12.42
C VAL A 206 5.08 -8.51 -13.82
N GLY A 207 3.78 -8.27 -13.92
CA GLY A 207 3.07 -8.03 -15.17
C GLY A 207 1.83 -7.17 -14.95
N ASP A 208 1.32 -6.53 -15.99
CA ASP A 208 -0.02 -5.93 -15.96
C ASP A 208 -1.10 -7.01 -15.76
N GLU A 209 -0.86 -8.17 -16.36
CA GLU A 209 -1.56 -9.43 -16.11
C GLU A 209 -0.56 -10.56 -15.89
N LEU A 210 -0.89 -11.51 -15.01
CA LEU A 210 -0.10 -12.73 -14.81
C LEU A 210 -1.00 -13.97 -14.76
N THR A 211 -0.64 -14.99 -15.53
CA THR A 211 -1.21 -16.33 -15.39
C THR A 211 -0.49 -17.11 -14.29
N GLY A 212 -1.24 -17.93 -13.56
CA GLY A 212 -0.67 -18.76 -12.51
C GLY A 212 -0.10 -17.96 -11.33
N ALA A 213 -0.66 -16.78 -11.05
CA ALA A 213 -0.24 -15.93 -9.93
C ALA A 213 -0.77 -16.51 -8.60
N TRP A 214 -0.01 -17.44 -8.01
CA TRP A 214 -0.43 -18.15 -6.80
C TRP A 214 -0.22 -17.33 -5.53
N THR A 215 1.03 -17.02 -5.22
CA THR A 215 1.41 -16.40 -3.95
C THR A 215 2.55 -15.42 -4.16
N VAL A 216 2.75 -14.55 -3.16
CA VAL A 216 3.95 -13.72 -3.02
C VAL A 216 4.15 -13.41 -1.54
N SER A 217 5.39 -13.26 -1.07
CA SER A 217 5.61 -12.85 0.32
C SER A 217 5.36 -11.35 0.49
N ARG A 218 4.89 -10.96 1.67
CA ARG A 218 4.76 -9.54 2.04
C ARG A 218 6.10 -8.79 1.96
N ALA A 219 7.20 -9.49 2.23
CA ALA A 219 8.55 -8.93 2.16
C ALA A 219 8.97 -8.65 0.71
N ASP A 220 8.68 -9.56 -0.23
CA ASP A 220 8.97 -9.37 -1.65
C ASP A 220 8.10 -8.28 -2.29
N VAL A 221 6.86 -8.10 -1.84
CA VAL A 221 6.06 -6.94 -2.27
C VAL A 221 6.70 -5.63 -1.78
N GLY A 222 7.22 -5.60 -0.55
CA GLY A 222 7.96 -4.45 -0.04
C GLY A 222 9.25 -4.18 -0.82
N HIS A 223 9.98 -5.22 -1.20
CA HIS A 223 11.13 -5.13 -2.08
C HIS A 223 10.73 -4.60 -3.46
N PHE A 224 9.66 -5.11 -4.08
CA PHE A 224 9.19 -4.62 -5.38
C PHE A 224 8.91 -3.11 -5.35
N VAL A 225 8.22 -2.65 -4.31
CA VAL A 225 7.93 -1.23 -4.14
C VAL A 225 9.22 -0.41 -4.06
N VAL A 226 10.15 -0.74 -3.18
CA VAL A 226 11.31 0.14 -2.94
C VAL A 226 12.42 -0.05 -3.96
N GLU A 227 12.75 -1.29 -4.32
CA GLU A 227 13.92 -1.61 -5.15
C GLU A 227 13.61 -1.66 -6.66
N LYS A 228 12.34 -1.73 -7.07
CA LYS A 228 11.95 -1.70 -8.49
C LYS A 228 11.11 -0.47 -8.81
N VAL A 229 9.99 -0.26 -8.11
CA VAL A 229 9.06 0.84 -8.44
C VAL A 229 9.69 2.21 -8.23
N LEU A 230 10.36 2.44 -7.09
CA LEU A 230 10.92 3.76 -6.80
C LEU A 230 12.20 4.06 -7.58
N GLU A 231 12.98 3.03 -7.93
CA GLU A 231 14.21 3.16 -8.73
C GLU A 231 13.94 3.46 -10.21
N ASP A 232 12.80 3.02 -10.76
CA ASP A 232 12.41 3.27 -12.16
C ASP A 232 10.94 3.71 -12.28
N TRP A 233 10.61 4.83 -11.64
CA TRP A 233 9.24 5.32 -11.55
C TRP A 233 8.50 5.38 -12.90
N ASN A 234 9.17 5.87 -13.94
CA ASN A 234 8.56 6.08 -15.25
C ASN A 234 8.12 4.77 -15.92
N ARG A 235 8.81 3.65 -15.62
CA ARG A 235 8.41 2.32 -16.09
C ARG A 235 7.13 1.82 -15.43
N TRP A 236 6.93 2.12 -14.15
CA TRP A 236 5.86 1.53 -13.33
C TRP A 236 4.62 2.44 -13.20
N ALA A 237 4.77 3.74 -13.37
CA ALA A 237 3.69 4.71 -13.19
C ALA A 237 2.55 4.58 -14.22
N GLY A 238 1.35 4.99 -13.81
CA GLY A 238 0.19 5.13 -14.69
C GLY A 238 -0.69 3.89 -14.83
N LYS A 239 -0.31 2.74 -14.24
CA LYS A 239 -1.11 1.51 -14.35
C LYS A 239 -0.92 0.54 -13.16
N PRO A 240 -1.84 -0.44 -12.98
CA PRO A 240 -1.68 -1.49 -11.99
C PRO A 240 -0.70 -2.60 -12.42
N TRP A 241 -0.07 -3.24 -11.43
CA TRP A 241 0.89 -4.32 -11.62
C TRP A 241 0.63 -5.49 -10.69
N VAL A 242 0.50 -6.68 -11.25
CA VAL A 242 0.41 -7.94 -10.51
C VAL A 242 1.80 -8.41 -10.12
N VAL A 243 1.97 -8.81 -8.85
CA VAL A 243 3.23 -9.35 -8.31
C VAL A 243 2.98 -10.74 -7.76
N ALA A 244 3.71 -11.74 -8.26
CA ALA A 244 3.56 -13.14 -7.90
C ALA A 244 4.88 -13.90 -8.11
N TYR A 245 5.07 -15.03 -7.42
CA TYR A 245 6.09 -16.01 -7.84
C TYR A 245 5.71 -16.64 -9.18
#